data_AF-A0A1V4XYT3-F1
#
_entry.id   AF-A0A1V4XYT3-F1
#
_cell.length_a   1.000
_cell.length_b   1.000
_cell.length_c   1.000
_cell.angle_alpha   90.00
_cell.angle_beta   90.00
_cell.angle_gamma   90.00
#
_symmetry.space_group_name_H-M   'P 1'
#
loop_
_entity.id
_entity.type
_entity.pdbx_description
1 polymer ?
#
loop_
_entity_poly.entity_id
_entity_poly.type
_entity_poly.pdbx_seq_one_letter_code
_entity_poly.pdbx_strand_id
1 'polypeptide(L)'
;MEITWSMKEKKGENWDNLRLSAIAGKTLEQFFTESEGREIVAEFIIEDKPCYFCGTAYWMNRMGKKGRAVTFAQAIEILRAKKPGLLSEVISLLPEVSAAFPGSVIESHTQTGDLPEVQKPSVQAGLF
;
A
#
# COMPACT_ATOMS: atom_id res chain seq x y z
N MET A 1 -15.23 6.16 16.13
CA MET A 1 -15.23 6.43 14.68
C MET A 1 -14.45 5.33 13.99
N GLU A 2 -15.19 4.41 13.38
CA GLU A 2 -14.64 3.35 12.54
C GLU A 2 -14.29 3.96 11.17
N ILE A 3 -13.11 3.61 10.65
CA ILE A 3 -12.67 4.02 9.32
C ILE A 3 -12.28 2.73 8.63
N THR A 4 -13.04 2.34 7.62
CA THR A 4 -12.67 1.26 6.71
C THR A 4 -12.00 1.88 5.48
N TRP A 5 -10.94 1.27 4.99
CA TRP A 5 -10.30 1.73 3.78
C TRP A 5 -9.78 0.60 2.90
N SER A 6 -9.67 0.89 1.60
CA SER A 6 -9.05 0.00 0.61
C SER A 6 -8.15 0.81 -0.31
N MET A 7 -7.09 0.19 -0.83
CA MET A 7 -6.15 0.84 -1.76
C MET A 7 -5.95 0.00 -3.00
N LYS A 8 -5.96 0.67 -4.15
CA LYS A 8 -5.66 0.05 -5.43
C LYS A 8 -4.59 0.83 -6.17
N GLU A 9 -3.75 0.11 -6.90
CA GLU A 9 -2.70 0.65 -7.75
C GLU A 9 -2.92 0.18 -9.18
N LYS A 10 -2.70 1.08 -10.14
CA LYS A 10 -2.70 0.72 -11.55
C LYS A 10 -1.34 0.17 -11.95
N LYS A 11 -1.32 -1.04 -12.49
CA LYS A 11 -0.14 -1.70 -13.06
C LYS A 11 -0.38 -1.98 -14.54
N GLY A 12 0.23 -1.16 -15.40
CA GLY A 12 -0.06 -1.17 -16.83
C GLY A 12 -1.51 -0.77 -17.09
N GLU A 13 -2.30 -1.70 -17.63
CA GLU A 13 -3.73 -1.49 -17.91
C GLU A 13 -4.66 -1.95 -16.79
N ASN A 14 -4.15 -2.72 -15.82
CA ASN A 14 -4.95 -3.35 -14.78
C ASN A 14 -4.93 -2.57 -13.46
N TRP A 15 -6.01 -2.70 -12.70
CA TRP A 15 -6.12 -2.19 -11.33
C TRP A 15 -6.03 -3.35 -10.37
N ASP A 16 -4.97 -3.37 -9.56
CA ASP A 16 -4.74 -4.39 -8.56
C ASP A 16 -4.91 -3.82 -7.16
N ASN A 17 -5.31 -4.67 -6.22
CA ASN A 17 -5.26 -4.30 -4.80
C ASN A 17 -3.80 -4.05 -4.41
N LEU A 18 -3.57 -2.95 -3.70
CA LEU A 18 -2.24 -2.64 -3.19
C LEU A 18 -1.84 -3.70 -2.17
N ARG A 19 -0.70 -4.36 -2.41
CA ARG A 19 -0.21 -5.42 -1.53
C ARG A 19 0.22 -4.81 -0.20
N LEU A 20 -0.23 -5.36 0.93
CA LEU A 20 0.17 -4.89 2.27
C LEU A 20 1.68 -4.95 2.46
N SER A 21 2.36 -5.93 1.87
CA SER A 21 3.82 -6.02 1.89
C SER A 21 4.53 -4.84 1.23
N ALA A 22 3.90 -4.14 0.28
CA ALA A 22 4.48 -2.98 -0.39
C ALA A 22 4.46 -1.71 0.50
N ILE A 23 3.64 -1.69 1.54
CA ILE A 23 3.44 -0.56 2.44
C ILE A 23 3.76 -0.88 3.90
N ALA A 24 4.06 -2.15 4.19
CA ALA A 24 4.44 -2.62 5.51
C ALA A 24 5.65 -1.87 6.06
N GLY A 25 5.61 -1.55 7.35
CA GLY A 25 6.68 -0.81 8.03
C GLY A 25 6.69 0.70 7.74
N LYS A 26 5.79 1.19 6.88
CA LYS A 26 5.57 2.62 6.66
C LYS A 26 4.34 3.08 7.45
N THR A 27 4.33 4.35 7.81
CA THR A 27 3.11 5.00 8.25
C THR A 27 2.25 5.41 7.06
N LEU A 28 0.96 5.66 7.28
CA LEU A 28 0.08 6.17 6.22
C LEU A 28 0.55 7.51 5.67
N GLU A 29 1.10 8.39 6.53
CA GLU A 29 1.67 9.66 6.11
C GLU A 29 2.87 9.45 5.16
N GLN A 30 3.83 8.59 5.54
CA GLN A 30 4.98 8.27 4.70
C GLN A 30 4.55 7.69 3.36
N PHE A 31 3.63 6.74 3.38
CA PHE A 31 3.12 6.12 2.16
C PHE A 31 2.45 7.14 1.23
N PHE A 32 1.60 8.01 1.75
CA PHE A 32 0.93 9.04 0.98
C PHE A 32 1.89 10.06 0.39
N THR A 33 2.88 10.52 1.16
CA THR A 33 3.92 11.42 0.66
C THR A 33 4.73 10.78 -0.46
N GLU A 34 5.16 9.53 -0.32
CA GLU A 34 5.93 8.81 -1.34
C GLU A 34 5.10 8.40 -2.56
N SER A 35 3.78 8.38 -2.42
CA SER A 35 2.86 7.92 -3.47
C SER A 35 2.20 9.02 -4.27
N GLU A 36 2.51 10.28 -3.96
CA GLU A 36 2.11 11.42 -4.79
C GLU A 36 2.70 11.28 -6.21
N GLY A 37 1.90 11.55 -7.23
CA GLY A 37 2.22 11.35 -8.63
C GLY A 37 2.02 9.92 -9.15
N ARG A 38 1.70 8.93 -8.30
CA ARG A 38 1.47 7.54 -8.72
C ARG A 38 0.00 7.27 -9.00
N GLU A 39 -0.26 6.30 -9.88
CA GLU A 39 -1.60 5.84 -10.26
C GLU A 39 -2.24 4.98 -9.15
N ILE A 40 -2.44 5.58 -7.97
CA ILE A 40 -2.99 4.94 -6.77
C ILE A 40 -4.24 5.68 -6.34
N VAL A 41 -5.27 4.92 -5.97
CA VAL A 41 -6.50 5.43 -5.37
C VAL A 41 -6.76 4.67 -4.07
N ALA A 42 -6.91 5.40 -2.98
CA ALA A 42 -7.35 4.89 -1.70
C ALA A 42 -8.79 5.33 -1.43
N GLU A 43 -9.68 4.39 -1.15
CA GLU A 43 -11.04 4.67 -0.70
C GLU A 43 -11.08 4.58 0.83
N PHE A 44 -11.61 5.61 1.47
CA PHE A 44 -11.81 5.72 2.91
C PHE A 44 -13.28 5.99 3.18
N ILE A 45 -13.92 5.17 4.02
CA ILE A 45 -15.26 5.46 4.53
C ILE A 45 -15.10 6.27 5.81
N ILE A 46 -15.47 7.55 5.77
CA ILE A 46 -15.42 8.47 6.90
C ILE A 46 -16.83 8.95 7.16
N GLU A 47 -17.37 8.68 8.35
CA GLU A 47 -18.75 9.06 8.71
C GLU A 47 -19.77 8.52 7.68
N ASP A 48 -19.63 7.25 7.30
CA ASP A 48 -20.46 6.53 6.31
C ASP A 48 -20.44 7.12 4.89
N LYS A 49 -19.46 7.98 4.59
CA LYS A 49 -19.31 8.60 3.26
C LYS A 49 -17.97 8.22 2.63
N PRO A 50 -17.97 7.80 1.34
CA PRO A 50 -16.74 7.48 0.64
C PRO A 50 -15.94 8.75 0.34
N CYS A 51 -14.67 8.71 0.72
CA CYS A 51 -13.64 9.70 0.44
C CYS A 51 -12.51 9.01 -0.33
N TYR A 52 -12.13 9.55 -1.49
CA TYR A 52 -11.11 8.99 -2.35
C TYR A 52 -9.83 9.83 -2.28
N PHE A 53 -8.76 9.24 -1.78
CA PHE A 53 -7.44 9.87 -1.74
C PHE A 53 -6.66 9.39 -2.95
N CYS A 54 -6.20 10.34 -3.76
CA CYS A 54 -5.68 10.06 -5.09
C CYS A 54 -4.22 10.48 -5.19
N GLY A 55 -3.39 9.62 -5.77
CA GLY A 55 -1.99 9.94 -6.06
C GLY A 55 -1.82 10.89 -7.25
N THR A 56 -2.82 11.03 -8.14
CA THR A 56 -2.76 12.00 -9.24
C THR A 56 -4.01 12.87 -9.33
N ALA A 57 -3.84 14.09 -9.86
CA ALA A 57 -4.95 15.00 -10.16
C ALA A 57 -5.95 14.41 -11.17
N TYR A 58 -5.48 13.56 -12.09
CA TYR A 58 -6.34 12.84 -13.02
C TYR A 58 -7.34 11.96 -12.27
N TRP A 59 -6.87 11.17 -11.30
CA TRP A 59 -7.74 10.32 -10.49
C TRP A 59 -8.60 11.10 -9.52
N MET A 60 -8.09 12.20 -8.94
CA MET A 60 -8.91 13.11 -8.13
C MET A 60 -10.14 13.60 -8.91
N ASN A 61 -9.95 14.08 -10.14
CA ASN A 61 -11.06 14.54 -10.99
C ASN A 61 -12.02 13.41 -11.37
N ARG A 62 -11.49 12.21 -11.65
CA ARG A 62 -12.31 11.06 -12.02
C ARG A 62 -13.13 10.53 -10.85
N MET A 63 -12.53 10.40 -9.67
CA MET A 63 -13.17 9.90 -8.46
C MET A 63 -14.09 10.93 -7.81
N GLY A 64 -13.88 12.22 -8.08
CA GLY A 64 -14.80 13.30 -7.68
C GLY A 64 -16.23 13.12 -8.21
N LYS A 65 -16.41 12.33 -9.29
CA LYS A 65 -17.74 11.96 -9.81
C LYS A 65 -18.45 10.89 -8.99
N LYS A 66 -17.74 10.18 -8.11
CA LYS A 66 -18.24 9.06 -7.29
C LYS A 66 -18.37 9.40 -5.80
N GLY A 67 -17.79 10.51 -5.37
CA GLY A 67 -17.75 10.94 -3.97
C GLY A 67 -16.73 12.04 -3.76
N ARG A 68 -16.41 12.36 -2.50
CA ARG A 68 -15.39 13.36 -2.20
C ARG A 68 -14.03 12.82 -2.63
N ALA A 69 -13.30 13.53 -3.47
CA ALA A 69 -11.96 13.14 -3.89
C ALA A 69 -10.96 14.26 -3.63
N VAL A 70 -9.78 13.90 -3.14
CA VAL A 70 -8.69 14.82 -2.77
C VAL A 70 -7.34 14.20 -3.10
N THR A 71 -6.28 15.01 -3.19
CA THR A 71 -4.91 14.49 -3.34
C THR A 71 -4.42 13.83 -2.05
N PHE A 72 -3.34 13.04 -2.12
CA PHE A 72 -2.73 12.48 -0.91
C PHE A 72 -2.23 13.56 0.04
N ALA A 73 -1.62 14.63 -0.45
CA ALA A 73 -1.26 15.79 0.38
C ALA A 73 -2.46 16.38 1.16
N GLN A 74 -3.61 16.56 0.50
CA GLN A 74 -4.83 17.04 1.14
C GLN A 74 -5.42 16.01 2.12
N ALA A 75 -5.32 14.72 1.79
CA ALA A 75 -5.76 13.64 2.65
C ALA A 75 -4.99 13.60 3.98
N ILE A 76 -3.67 13.82 3.95
CA ILE A 76 -2.83 13.93 5.16
C ILE A 76 -3.38 15.04 6.06
N GLU A 77 -3.65 16.23 5.54
CA GLU A 77 -4.19 17.34 6.35
C GLU A 77 -5.56 17.02 6.95
N ILE A 78 -6.45 16.38 6.17
CA ILE A 78 -7.77 15.94 6.66
C ILE A 78 -7.62 14.92 7.79
N LEU A 79 -6.75 13.93 7.62
CA LEU A 79 -6.51 12.89 8.62
C LEU A 79 -5.82 13.46 9.86
N ARG A 80 -4.89 14.41 9.70
CA ARG A 80 -4.24 15.07 10.84
C ARG A 80 -5.25 15.82 11.71
N ALA A 81 -6.25 16.46 11.09
CA ALA A 81 -7.31 17.15 11.81
C ALA A 81 -8.35 16.20 12.44
N LYS A 82 -8.73 15.11 11.76
CA LYS A 82 -9.83 14.23 12.20
C LYS A 82 -9.37 13.02 13.01
N LYS A 83 -8.22 12.43 12.70
CA LYS A 83 -7.71 11.20 13.31
C LYS A 83 -6.17 11.12 13.18
N PRO A 84 -5.42 11.97 13.88
CA PRO A 84 -3.96 12.05 13.73
C PRO A 84 -3.24 10.74 14.05
N GLY A 85 -3.77 9.94 14.99
CA GLY A 85 -3.19 8.64 15.33
C GLY A 85 -3.12 7.65 14.16
N LEU A 86 -4.01 7.78 13.16
CA LEU A 86 -4.00 6.94 11.97
C LEU A 86 -2.81 7.25 11.05
N LEU A 87 -2.33 8.49 11.05
CA LEU A 87 -1.18 8.90 10.24
C LEU A 87 0.14 8.39 10.79
N SER A 88 0.23 8.21 12.11
CA SER A 88 1.43 7.72 12.81
C SER A 88 1.42 6.21 13.02
N GLU A 89 0.31 5.54 12.75
CA GLU A 89 0.20 4.08 12.89
C GLU A 89 1.04 3.40 11.81
N VAL A 90 1.99 2.57 12.25
CA VAL A 90 2.82 1.79 11.34
C VAL A 90 1.98 0.64 10.81
N ILE A 91 1.87 0.55 9.49
CA ILE A 91 1.14 -0.52 8.83
C ILE A 91 1.90 -1.83 9.10
N SER A 92 1.33 -2.62 10.01
CA SER A 92 1.92 -3.86 10.52
C SER A 92 1.51 -5.04 9.62
N LEU A 93 2.40 -6.03 9.45
CA LEU A 93 2.10 -7.26 8.68
C LEU A 93 1.23 -8.27 9.45
N LEU A 94 0.74 -7.91 10.64
CA LEU A 94 0.09 -8.84 11.56
C LEU A 94 -1.33 -9.23 11.09
N PRO A 95 -1.81 -10.45 11.41
CA PRO A 95 -3.15 -10.93 11.06
C PRO A 95 -4.30 -10.01 11.54
N GLU A 96 -4.08 -9.26 12.61
CA GLU A 96 -5.04 -8.31 13.19
C GLU A 96 -5.32 -7.12 12.24
N VAL A 97 -4.37 -6.80 11.35
CA VAL A 97 -4.55 -5.83 10.26
C VAL A 97 -5.48 -6.40 9.18
N SER A 98 -5.51 -7.72 8.94
CA SER A 98 -6.51 -8.32 8.05
C SER A 98 -7.95 -8.08 8.51
N ALA A 99 -8.17 -7.92 9.83
CA ALA A 99 -9.49 -7.64 10.40
C ALA A 99 -9.88 -6.17 10.26
N ALA A 100 -8.92 -5.23 10.28
CA ALA A 100 -9.15 -3.81 10.01
C ALA A 100 -9.17 -3.47 8.50
N PHE A 101 -8.78 -4.42 7.63
CA PHE A 101 -8.56 -4.24 6.19
C PHE A 101 -9.29 -5.33 5.38
N PRO A 102 -10.63 -5.35 5.38
CA PRO A 102 -11.40 -6.34 4.62
C PRO A 102 -11.17 -6.17 3.11
N GLY A 103 -10.53 -7.16 2.47
CA GLY A 103 -10.25 -7.20 1.03
C GLY A 103 -8.77 -7.19 0.63
N SER A 104 -7.86 -7.02 1.59
CA SER A 104 -6.41 -7.17 1.37
C SER A 104 -6.01 -8.64 1.40
N VAL A 105 -5.26 -9.10 0.39
CA VAL A 105 -4.70 -10.46 0.35
C VAL A 105 -3.36 -10.47 1.08
N ILE A 106 -3.26 -11.28 2.14
CA ILE A 106 -1.98 -11.62 2.78
C ILE A 106 -1.37 -12.79 1.99
N GLU A 107 -0.38 -12.52 1.14
CA GLU A 107 0.47 -13.58 0.59
C GLU A 107 1.52 -13.94 1.64
N SER A 108 1.39 -15.12 2.26
CA SER A 108 2.39 -15.68 3.16
C SER A 108 3.56 -16.22 2.32
N HIS A 109 4.72 -15.58 2.37
CA HIS A 109 5.95 -16.20 1.88
C HIS A 109 6.67 -16.84 3.06
N THR A 110 6.62 -18.17 3.15
CA THR A 110 7.58 -18.92 3.96
C THR A 110 8.95 -18.74 3.30
N GLN A 111 9.74 -17.80 3.83
CA GLN A 111 11.15 -17.71 3.48
C GLN A 111 11.84 -18.94 4.07
N THR A 112 11.88 -20.02 3.28
CA THR A 112 12.79 -21.13 3.57
C THR A 112 14.18 -20.57 3.30
N GLY A 113 14.89 -20.25 4.38
CA GLY A 113 16.26 -19.79 4.31
C GLY A 113 17.13 -20.86 3.67
N ASP A 114 17.79 -20.48 2.59
CA ASP A 114 19.12 -20.99 2.27
C ASP A 114 19.82 -20.00 1.33
N LEU A 115 20.70 -19.19 1.90
CA LEU A 115 21.78 -18.50 1.22
C LEU A 115 22.92 -18.38 2.25
N PRO A 116 24.20 -18.30 1.86
CA PRO A 116 24.85 -18.77 0.62
C PRO A 116 26.22 -19.45 0.89
N GLU A 117 26.85 -20.09 -0.10
CA GLU A 117 28.32 -19.96 -0.22
C GLU A 117 28.83 -20.04 -1.66
N VAL A 118 29.69 -19.09 -1.96
CA VAL A 118 30.42 -18.89 -3.21
C VAL A 118 31.69 -19.74 -3.18
N GLN A 119 31.99 -20.47 -4.27
CA GLN A 119 33.35 -20.58 -4.84
C GLN A 119 33.35 -21.30 -6.20
N LYS A 120 33.87 -20.61 -7.23
CA LYS A 120 34.53 -21.19 -8.42
C LYS A 120 36.04 -20.93 -8.23
N PRO A 121 36.97 -21.83 -8.62
CA PRO A 121 37.21 -22.11 -10.03
C PRO A 121 37.65 -23.56 -10.40
N SER A 122 37.70 -23.76 -11.72
CA SER A 122 38.12 -24.90 -12.55
C SER A 122 39.29 -25.77 -12.09
N VAL A 123 39.20 -27.09 -12.33
CA VAL A 123 40.27 -27.89 -12.97
C VAL A 123 39.65 -28.97 -13.86
N GLN A 124 40.13 -29.02 -15.10
CA GLN A 124 39.86 -30.03 -16.11
C GLN A 124 41.08 -30.99 -16.16
N ALA A 125 40.85 -32.28 -15.96
CA ALA A 125 41.71 -33.41 -16.36
C ALA A 125 40.91 -34.68 -16.00
N GLY A 126 40.58 -35.61 -16.88
CA GLY A 126 41.42 -36.26 -17.89
C GLY A 126 41.49 -37.74 -17.51
N LEU A 127 41.03 -38.59 -18.43
CA LEU A 127 41.19 -40.06 -18.56
C LEU A 127 42.04 -40.79 -17.50
N PHE A 128 41.55 -41.93 -16.99
CA PHE A 128 42.10 -43.28 -17.19
C PHE A 128 41.09 -44.34 -16.74
#